data_AF-T1EK53-F1
#
_entry.id   AF-T1EK53-F1
#
_cell.length_a   1.000
_cell.length_b   1.000
_cell.length_c   1.000
_cell.angle_alpha   90.00
_cell.angle_beta   90.00
_cell.angle_gamma   90.00
#
_symmetry.space_group_name_H-M   'P 1'
#
loop_
_entity.id
_entity.type
_entity.pdbx_description
1 polymer ?
#
loop_
_entity_poly.entity_id
_entity_poly.type
_entity_poly.pdbx_seq_one_letter_code
_entity_poly.pdbx_strand_id
1 'polypeptide(L)' 'EDEFDKITDDKFLKLIETNLLKDLTLQGISNISKAYMVHPTSDEKKRIIIDEKG' A
#
# COMPACT_ATOMS: atom_id res chain seq x y z
N GLU A 1 28.98 -3.52 24.04
CA GLU A 1 28.45 -2.22 23.60
C GLU A 1 27.84 -2.42 22.24
N ASP A 2 26.54 -2.64 22.24
CA ASP A 2 25.77 -2.80 21.03
C ASP A 2 25.87 -1.52 20.21
N GLU A 3 25.88 -1.62 18.88
CA GLU A 3 25.98 -0.47 17.97
C GLU A 3 24.92 0.61 18.26
N PHE A 4 23.82 0.19 18.91
CA PHE A 4 22.75 1.04 19.45
C PHE A 4 23.22 2.04 20.51
N ASP A 5 24.18 1.69 21.38
CA ASP A 5 24.69 2.62 22.41
C ASP A 5 25.54 3.75 21.81
N LYS A 6 25.97 3.61 20.55
CA LYS A 6 26.75 4.63 19.81
C LYS A 6 25.87 5.61 19.03
N ILE A 7 24.56 5.38 18.98
CA ILE A 7 23.62 6.25 18.26
C ILE A 7 23.21 7.38 19.21
N THR A 8 23.52 8.61 18.83
CA THR A 8 22.99 9.81 19.50
C THR A 8 21.47 9.82 19.42
N ASP A 9 20.77 10.17 20.50
CA ASP A 9 19.30 10.20 20.59
C ASP A 9 18.60 10.81 19.36
N ASP A 10 19.13 11.93 18.83
CA ASP A 10 18.58 12.59 17.63
C ASP A 10 18.61 11.70 16.37
N LYS A 11 19.67 10.90 16.20
CA LYS A 11 19.78 9.96 15.08
C LYS A 11 18.82 8.80 15.26
N PHE A 12 18.63 8.33 16.50
CA PHE A 12 17.70 7.26 16.81
C PHE A 12 16.25 7.66 16.48
N LEU A 13 15.81 8.84 16.93
CA LEU A 13 14.47 9.34 16.63
C LEU A 13 14.24 9.51 15.11
N LYS A 14 15.25 9.99 14.39
CA LYS A 14 15.18 10.16 12.94
C LYS A 14 15.09 8.83 12.17
N LEU A 15 15.70 7.78 12.69
CA LEU A 15 15.59 6.42 12.12
C LEU A 15 14.17 5.87 12.30
N ILE A 16 13.59 6.02 13.49
CA ILE A 16 12.21 5.63 13.77
C ILE A 16 11.24 6.35 12.85
N GLU A 17 11.38 7.68 12.72
CA GLU A 17 10.55 8.49 11.83
C GLU A 17 10.63 8.00 10.38
N THR A 18 11.84 7.78 9.88
CA THR A 18 12.06 7.35 8.50
C THR A 18 11.43 5.98 8.23
N ASN A 19 11.58 5.03 9.15
CA ASN A 19 11.02 3.69 9.00
C ASN A 19 9.49 3.70 9.05
N LEU A 20 8.91 4.44 10.00
CA LEU A 20 7.45 4.56 10.13
C LEU A 20 6.80 5.16 8.89
N LEU A 21 7.45 6.13 8.24
CA LEU A 21 6.89 6.82 7.08
C LEU A 21 7.11 6.09 5.76
N LYS A 22 8.16 5.27 5.64
CA LYS A 22 8.53 4.64 4.37
C LYS A 22 8.15 3.17 4.27
N ASP A 23 8.42 2.40 5.32
CA ASP A 23 8.41 0.94 5.22
C ASP A 23 7.17 0.33 5.88
N LEU A 24 6.60 1.02 6.87
CA LEU A 24 5.39 0.57 7.55
C LEU A 24 4.15 1.06 6.81
N THR A 25 3.27 0.11 6.45
CA THR A 25 2.00 0.40 5.78
C THR A 25 0.84 0.01 6.70
N LEU A 26 -0.17 0.88 6.82
CA LEU A 26 -1.35 0.62 7.66
C LEU A 26 -2.31 -0.37 7.00
N GLN A 27 -2.45 -0.28 5.68
CA GLN A 27 -3.28 -1.14 4.84
C GLN A 27 -2.89 -0.95 3.38
N GLY A 28 -2.97 -2.01 2.58
CA GLY A 28 -2.72 -1.97 1.14
C GLY A 28 -1.68 -3.00 0.69
N ILE A 29 -1.39 -2.99 -0.61
CA ILE A 29 -0.39 -3.86 -1.23
C ILE A 29 0.76 -2.96 -1.69
N SER A 30 1.95 -3.14 -1.14
CA SER A 30 3.12 -2.28 -1.39
C SER A 30 3.50 -2.14 -2.87
N ASN A 31 3.26 -3.19 -3.66
CA ASN A 31 3.58 -3.18 -5.10
C ASN A 31 2.52 -2.45 -5.95
N ILE A 32 1.36 -2.09 -5.39
CA ILE A 32 0.32 -1.34 -6.10
C ILE A 32 0.46 0.15 -5.76
N SER A 33 0.88 0.95 -6.74
CA SER A 33 1.12 2.38 -6.54
C SER A 33 -0.15 3.21 -6.56
N LYS A 34 -1.08 2.92 -7.48
CA LYS A 34 -2.36 3.63 -7.63
C LYS A 34 -3.43 2.70 -8.17
N ALA A 35 -4.63 2.82 -7.63
CA ALA A 35 -5.83 2.21 -8.17
C ALA A 35 -6.80 3.32 -8.56
N TYR A 36 -7.46 3.17 -9.71
CA TYR A 36 -8.44 4.12 -10.22
C TYR A 36 -9.80 3.43 -10.28
N MET A 37 -10.85 4.13 -9.86
CA MET A 37 -12.22 3.69 -10.13
C MET A 37 -12.61 4.12 -11.54
N VAL A 38 -13.00 3.15 -12.36
CA VAL A 38 -13.46 3.36 -13.73
C VAL A 38 -14.76 2.60 -13.93
N HIS A 39 -15.80 3.29 -14.39
CA HIS A 39 -17.03 2.64 -14.82
C HIS A 39 -16.84 2.02 -16.21
N PRO A 40 -17.22 0.75 -16.43
CA PRO A 40 -17.08 0.11 -17.73
C PRO A 40 -18.05 0.71 -18.74
N THR A 41 -17.53 1.32 -19.81
CA THR A 41 -18.33 1.89 -20.90
C THR A 41 -18.54 0.90 -22.06
N SER A 42 -17.55 0.04 -22.31
CA SER A 42 -17.60 -1.03 -23.32
C SER A 42 -18.28 -2.28 -22.76
N ASP A 43 -19.12 -2.93 -23.56
CA ASP A 43 -19.87 -4.13 -23.15
C ASP A 43 -18.95 -5.31 -22.79
N GLU A 44 -17.77 -5.42 -23.43
CA GLU A 44 -16.76 -6.44 -23.13
C GLU A 44 -16.21 -6.36 -21.68
N LYS A 45 -16.31 -5.18 -21.05
CA LYS A 45 -15.85 -4.92 -19.68
C LYS A 45 -16.99 -4.93 -18.67
N LYS A 46 -18.24 -5.02 -19.14
CA LYS A 46 -19.41 -5.09 -18.25
C LYS A 46 -19.53 -6.51 -17.71
N ARG A 47 -20.03 -6.61 -16.49
CA ARG A 47 -20.36 -7.91 -15.89
C ARG A 47 -21.55 -8.51 -16.65
N ILE A 48 -21.37 -9.70 -17.19
CA ILE A 48 -22.45 -10.48 -17.83
C ILE A 48 -23.07 -11.38 -16.77
N ILE A 49 -24.40 -11.39 -16.71
CA ILE A 49 -25.19 -12.26 -15.84
C ILE A 49 -26.17 -12.96 -16.76
N ILE A 50 -26.13 -14.29 -16.80
CA ILE A 50 -27.06 -15.13 -17.56
C ILE A 50 -28.17 -15.54 -16.61
N ASP A 51 -29.41 -15.31 -17.02
CA ASP A 51 -30.59 -15.64 -16.21
C ASP A 51 -31.00 -17.10 -16.47
N GLU A 52 -31.92 -17.66 -15.68
CA GLU A 52 -32.36 -19.06 -15.80
C GLU A 52 -32.95 -19.42 -17.17
N LYS A 53 -33.30 -18.40 -17.96
CA LYS A 53 -33.87 -18.52 -19.31
C LYS A 53 -32.81 -18.52 -20.42
N GLY A 54 -31.53 -18.35 -20.09
CA GLY A 54 -30.43 -18.13 -21.05
C GLY A 54 -30.32 -16.66 -21.41
#